data_AF-A0A8R7VGZ1-F1
#
_entry.id   AF-A0A8R7VGZ1-F1
#
_cell.length_a   1.000
_cell.length_b   1.000
_cell.length_c   1.000
_cell.angle_alpha   90.00
_cell.angle_beta   90.00
_cell.angle_gamma   90.00
#
_symmetry.space_group_name_H-M   'P 1'
#
loop_
_entity.id
_entity.type
_entity.pdbx_description
1 polymer ?
#
loop_
_entity_poly.entity_id
_entity_poly.type
_entity_poly.pdbx_seq_one_letter_code
_entity_poly.pdbx_strand_id
1 'polypeptide(L)'
;MRIPRKCTPQCYLKRVLPALLKKHAIRLTKYDYRLSNKLDTDLQKLRCRVNYHALRFTDPIKELGKRLIQRMREKSRYFIALHLRFESDMLAFSGCYYGGGEKERRDLGAIRKRWKTLHTSNPEKGRRQGRCPLTPEEVGLLLRALGYGSDVHIYAASGEIYGGEETLAPLKALFPNYHTKESLSSKDELTPFLAHSSRMAAIDFIVCDGSDAFVTNNNGNMAKILAGRRRYFGHRRTIRPNAKQLYHLFTNRGNMSWDKFSSQVRKVQKGFMGDPMEVKPGRGEFHAYPAACICEKTDENKSSPGSNQEIVNRTGIRKAIGEPAYPVYTDEEADGSDTEDDPTGTGEEEMITEEDPAAGEEMVTEDDPTATEEVIDTEAEADDDSSVRQEGSELEEILSD
;
A
#
# COMPACT_ATOMS: atom_id res chain seq x y z
N MET A 1 8.01 -3.57 -24.02
CA MET A 1 9.19 -4.27 -23.49
C MET A 1 8.96 -4.57 -22.02
N ARG A 2 9.06 -5.84 -21.63
CA ARG A 2 8.99 -6.25 -20.22
C ARG A 2 10.38 -6.10 -19.60
N ILE A 3 10.46 -5.41 -18.47
CA ILE A 3 11.69 -5.21 -17.70
C ILE A 3 11.52 -5.94 -16.36
N PRO A 4 12.54 -6.67 -15.88
CA PRO A 4 12.47 -7.31 -14.58
C PRO A 4 12.21 -6.31 -13.46
N ARG A 5 11.52 -6.74 -12.40
CA ARG A 5 11.45 -6.00 -11.14
C ARG A 5 12.88 -5.78 -10.61
N LYS A 6 13.12 -4.65 -9.96
CA LYS A 6 14.40 -4.25 -9.34
C LYS A 6 15.60 -4.28 -10.32
N CYS A 7 15.37 -4.00 -11.60
CA CYS A 7 16.39 -3.81 -12.62
C CYS A 7 17.42 -2.74 -12.20
N THR A 8 18.71 -3.10 -12.30
CA THR A 8 19.84 -2.24 -11.96
C THR A 8 20.12 -1.20 -13.05
N PRO A 9 20.91 -0.14 -12.78
CA PRO A 9 21.32 0.81 -13.82
C PRO A 9 21.94 0.13 -15.05
N GLN A 10 22.78 -0.88 -14.83
CA GLN A 10 23.39 -1.67 -15.91
C GLN A 10 22.35 -2.45 -16.73
N CYS A 11 21.31 -2.99 -16.09
CA CYS A 11 20.20 -3.64 -16.77
C CYS A 11 19.47 -2.66 -17.70
N TYR A 12 19.26 -1.40 -17.29
CA TYR A 12 18.73 -0.35 -18.17
C TYR A 12 19.67 -0.02 -19.33
N LEU A 13 20.97 0.17 -19.07
CA LEU A 13 21.95 0.49 -20.10
C LEU A 13 22.13 -0.63 -21.14
N LYS A 14 22.03 -1.90 -20.73
CA LYS A 14 22.19 -3.04 -21.64
C LYS A 14 20.92 -3.41 -22.40
N ARG A 15 19.75 -3.20 -21.80
CA ARG A 15 18.46 -3.67 -22.38
C ARG A 15 17.61 -2.54 -22.92
N VAL A 16 17.43 -1.48 -22.12
CA VAL A 16 16.47 -0.40 -22.42
C VAL A 16 17.08 0.60 -23.38
N LEU A 17 18.33 1.03 -23.14
CA LEU A 17 18.99 2.04 -23.96
C LEU A 17 19.15 1.60 -25.44
N PRO A 18 19.62 0.39 -25.78
CA PRO A 18 19.74 -0.02 -27.18
C PRO A 18 18.39 -0.11 -27.88
N ALA A 19 17.35 -0.58 -27.17
CA ALA A 19 15.99 -0.63 -27.70
C ALA A 19 15.44 0.78 -27.96
N LEU A 20 15.67 1.73 -27.05
CA LEU A 20 15.29 3.12 -27.21
C LEU A 20 16.04 3.77 -28.38
N LEU A 21 17.35 3.55 -28.53
CA LEU A 21 18.13 4.09 -29.64
C LEU A 21 17.68 3.55 -31.00
N LYS A 22 17.28 2.27 -31.06
CA LYS A 22 16.81 1.62 -32.30
C LYS A 22 15.36 1.99 -32.68
N LYS A 23 14.49 2.21 -31.69
CA LYS A 23 13.04 2.38 -31.91
C LYS A 23 12.53 3.78 -31.65
N HIS A 24 13.34 4.65 -31.04
CA HIS A 24 13.06 6.04 -30.63
C HIS A 24 11.94 6.23 -29.60
N ALA A 25 10.94 5.36 -29.58
CA ALA A 25 9.92 5.25 -28.55
C ALA A 25 9.81 3.80 -28.11
N ILE A 26 9.73 3.58 -26.79
CA ILE A 26 9.48 2.26 -26.21
C ILE A 26 8.42 2.37 -25.11
N ARG A 27 7.47 1.44 -25.13
CA ARG A 27 6.54 1.23 -24.01
C ARG A 27 7.12 0.18 -23.09
N LEU A 28 7.43 0.58 -21.87
CA LEU A 28 7.81 -0.34 -20.81
C LEU A 28 6.53 -0.92 -20.19
N THR A 29 6.29 -2.23 -20.24
CA THR A 29 5.08 -2.89 -19.69
C THR A 29 5.32 -3.37 -18.25
N LYS A 30 4.30 -3.34 -17.37
CA LYS A 30 4.35 -3.59 -15.89
C LYS A 30 5.20 -2.61 -15.07
N TYR A 31 4.58 -1.61 -14.44
CA TYR A 31 5.26 -0.39 -13.93
C TYR A 31 5.76 -0.44 -12.49
N ASP A 32 5.47 -1.50 -11.75
CA ASP A 32 5.81 -1.65 -10.34
C ASP A 32 7.30 -2.02 -10.13
N TYR A 33 7.90 -1.46 -9.07
CA TYR A 33 9.22 -1.83 -8.53
C TYR A 33 10.40 -2.00 -9.52
N ARG A 34 10.39 -1.35 -10.70
CA ARG A 34 11.40 -1.63 -11.73
C ARG A 34 12.81 -1.16 -11.41
N LEU A 35 12.98 0.00 -10.78
CA LEU A 35 14.32 0.48 -10.43
C LEU A 35 14.78 -0.20 -9.15
N SER A 36 15.96 -0.81 -9.18
CA SER A 36 16.57 -1.41 -7.98
C SER A 36 16.68 -0.39 -6.84
N ASN A 37 16.56 -0.86 -5.59
CA ASN A 37 16.95 -0.06 -4.44
C ASN A 37 18.47 0.00 -4.25
N LYS A 38 19.24 -0.87 -4.94
CA LYS A 38 20.71 -0.84 -4.97
C LYS A 38 21.16 0.14 -6.04
N LEU A 39 21.22 1.42 -5.67
CA LEU A 39 21.67 2.53 -6.52
C LEU A 39 22.80 3.29 -5.83
N ASP A 40 23.70 3.86 -6.62
CA ASP A 40 24.73 4.77 -6.13
C ASP A 40 24.11 5.99 -5.43
N THR A 41 24.86 6.56 -4.49
CA THR A 41 24.38 7.64 -3.62
C THR A 41 23.80 8.82 -4.39
N ASP A 42 24.40 9.21 -5.52
CA ASP A 42 23.92 10.35 -6.31
C ASP A 42 22.60 10.05 -7.03
N LEU A 43 22.40 8.82 -7.49
CA LEU A 43 21.12 8.37 -8.03
C LEU A 43 20.05 8.28 -6.94
N GLN A 44 20.41 7.85 -5.73
CA GLN A 44 19.48 7.91 -4.60
C GLN A 44 19.10 9.35 -4.27
N LYS A 45 20.06 10.28 -4.20
CA LYS A 45 19.78 11.71 -3.98
C LYS A 45 18.89 12.30 -5.07
N LEU A 46 19.10 11.93 -6.33
CA LEU A 46 18.20 12.31 -7.42
C LEU A 46 16.80 11.73 -7.20
N ARG A 47 16.70 10.45 -6.84
CA ARG A 47 15.44 9.79 -6.50
C ARG A 47 14.71 10.51 -5.35
N CYS A 48 15.43 11.02 -4.35
CA CYS A 48 14.88 11.86 -3.28
C CYS A 48 14.26 13.15 -3.83
N ARG A 49 15.01 13.87 -4.67
CA ARG A 49 14.55 15.15 -5.26
C ARG A 49 13.30 14.95 -6.10
N VAL A 50 13.27 13.89 -6.92
CA VAL A 50 12.09 13.56 -7.72
C VAL A 50 10.89 13.23 -6.84
N ASN A 51 11.05 12.30 -5.89
CA ASN A 51 9.93 11.83 -5.05
C ASN A 51 9.35 12.91 -4.13
N TYR A 52 10.19 13.80 -3.59
CA TYR A 52 9.75 14.74 -2.57
C TYR A 52 9.51 16.15 -3.08
N HIS A 53 10.20 16.59 -4.14
CA HIS A 53 10.10 17.96 -4.67
C HIS A 53 9.42 18.04 -6.04
N ALA A 54 9.71 17.12 -6.96
CA ALA A 54 9.16 17.19 -8.32
C ALA A 54 7.70 16.71 -8.38
N LEU A 55 7.37 15.62 -7.70
CA LEU A 55 5.99 15.12 -7.62
C LEU A 55 5.15 16.01 -6.71
N ARG A 56 4.21 16.76 -7.32
CA ARG A 56 3.35 17.71 -6.64
C ARG A 56 1.90 17.52 -7.07
N PHE A 57 0.98 17.58 -6.11
CA PHE A 57 -0.45 17.67 -6.42
C PHE A 57 -0.77 19.01 -7.11
N THR A 58 -1.85 19.01 -7.89
CA THR A 58 -2.39 20.22 -8.49
C THR A 58 -2.86 21.21 -7.42
N ASP A 59 -2.92 22.49 -7.77
CA ASP A 59 -3.24 23.53 -6.79
C ASP A 59 -4.64 23.38 -6.15
N PRO A 60 -5.71 22.98 -6.87
CA PRO A 60 -7.01 22.74 -6.24
C PRO A 60 -6.97 21.69 -5.12
N ILE A 61 -6.25 20.58 -5.33
CA ILE A 61 -6.08 19.52 -4.31
C ILE A 61 -5.30 20.05 -3.12
N LYS A 62 -4.22 20.80 -3.38
CA LYS A 62 -3.38 21.40 -2.33
C LYS A 62 -4.15 22.40 -1.49
N GLU A 63 -4.95 23.23 -2.13
CA GLU A 63 -5.69 24.30 -1.46
C GLU A 63 -6.78 23.73 -0.55
N LEU A 64 -7.56 22.77 -1.05
CA LEU A 64 -8.53 22.07 -0.20
C LEU A 64 -7.85 21.30 0.93
N GLY A 65 -6.80 20.51 0.65
CA GLY A 65 -6.07 19.78 1.69
C GLY A 65 -5.52 20.69 2.79
N LYS A 66 -4.97 21.86 2.44
CA LYS A 66 -4.53 22.88 3.41
C LYS A 66 -5.70 23.44 4.21
N ARG A 67 -6.83 23.71 3.58
CA ARG A 67 -8.05 24.19 4.24
C ARG A 67 -8.57 23.18 5.26
N LEU A 68 -8.55 21.89 4.94
CA LEU A 68 -8.97 20.84 5.88
C LEU A 68 -8.01 20.71 7.07
N ILE A 69 -6.70 20.84 6.84
CA ILE A 69 -5.72 20.92 7.94
C ILE A 69 -6.05 22.12 8.83
N GLN A 70 -6.30 23.30 8.26
CA GLN A 70 -6.64 24.51 9.02
C GLN A 70 -7.91 24.31 9.87
N ARG A 71 -8.97 23.74 9.29
CA ARG A 71 -10.21 23.40 10.02
C ARG A 71 -9.99 22.40 11.15
N MET A 72 -9.09 21.42 10.96
CA MET A 72 -8.69 20.52 12.06
C MET A 72 -7.95 21.27 13.17
N ARG A 73 -7.06 22.21 12.81
CA ARG A 73 -6.30 23.03 13.76
C ARG A 73 -7.17 24.02 14.53
N GLU A 74 -8.25 24.49 13.94
CA GLU A 74 -9.27 25.31 14.61
C GLU A 74 -10.04 24.53 15.68
N LYS A 75 -10.23 23.22 15.47
CA LYS A 75 -10.87 22.34 16.45
C LYS A 75 -9.92 21.94 17.58
N SER A 76 -8.66 21.70 17.26
CA SER A 76 -7.63 21.36 18.26
C SER A 76 -6.24 21.73 17.77
N ARG A 77 -5.40 22.25 18.69
CA ARG A 77 -3.98 22.51 18.42
C ARG A 77 -3.27 21.29 17.85
N TYR A 78 -3.61 20.09 18.33
CA TYR A 78 -3.03 18.83 17.88
C TYR A 78 -4.10 17.84 17.40
N PHE A 79 -3.82 17.10 16.32
CA PHE A 79 -4.71 16.06 15.80
C PHE A 79 -3.93 14.87 15.22
N ILE A 80 -4.59 13.72 15.22
CA ILE A 80 -4.10 12.49 14.62
C ILE A 80 -4.78 12.33 13.27
N ALA A 81 -4.03 11.97 12.23
CA ALA A 81 -4.61 11.42 11.02
C ALA A 81 -4.53 9.89 11.06
N LEU A 82 -5.67 9.23 10.86
CA LEU A 82 -5.80 7.79 10.87
C LEU A 82 -6.20 7.31 9.47
N HIS A 83 -5.30 6.58 8.81
CA HIS A 83 -5.61 5.92 7.55
C HIS A 83 -6.20 4.53 7.79
N LEU A 84 -7.48 4.38 7.46
CA LEU A 84 -8.23 3.12 7.56
C LEU A 84 -8.36 2.50 6.17
N ARG A 85 -7.48 1.56 5.84
CA ARG A 85 -7.62 0.67 4.69
C ARG A 85 -8.44 -0.55 5.10
N PHE A 86 -9.75 -0.38 5.23
CA PHE A 86 -10.72 -1.41 5.64
C PHE A 86 -11.89 -1.51 4.65
N GLU A 87 -11.60 -1.30 3.37
CA GLU A 87 -12.57 -1.40 2.27
C GLU A 87 -12.67 -2.84 1.75
N SER A 88 -13.81 -3.18 1.15
CA SER A 88 -14.17 -4.54 0.72
C SER A 88 -13.11 -5.21 -0.17
N ASP A 89 -12.46 -4.44 -1.05
CA ASP A 89 -11.41 -4.94 -1.94
C ASP A 89 -10.16 -5.37 -1.18
N MET A 90 -9.71 -4.57 -0.21
CA MET A 90 -8.57 -4.89 0.65
C MET A 90 -8.86 -6.11 1.51
N LEU A 91 -10.07 -6.21 2.07
CA LEU A 91 -10.45 -7.34 2.92
C LEU A 91 -10.52 -8.63 2.09
N ALA A 92 -11.17 -8.58 0.92
CA ALA A 92 -11.25 -9.70 -0.01
C ALA A 92 -9.85 -10.15 -0.49
N PHE A 93 -8.97 -9.21 -0.82
CA PHE A 93 -7.58 -9.49 -1.21
C PHE A 93 -6.81 -10.15 -0.06
N SER A 94 -6.89 -9.61 1.15
CA SER A 94 -6.19 -10.17 2.32
C SER A 94 -6.67 -11.60 2.67
N GLY A 95 -7.92 -11.93 2.33
CA GLY A 95 -8.52 -13.25 2.58
C GLY A 95 -8.71 -13.55 4.06
N CYS A 96 -8.75 -12.50 4.89
CA CYS A 96 -8.89 -12.60 6.34
C CYS A 96 -10.37 -12.70 6.73
N TYR A 97 -10.64 -13.27 7.91
CA TYR A 97 -11.98 -13.34 8.47
C TYR A 97 -12.06 -12.45 9.71
N TYR A 98 -13.09 -11.60 9.78
CA TYR A 98 -13.28 -10.58 10.81
C TYR A 98 -14.49 -10.85 11.72
N GLY A 99 -15.18 -11.98 11.53
CA GLY A 99 -16.25 -12.43 12.44
C GLY A 99 -17.68 -12.12 11.96
N GLY A 100 -17.86 -11.62 10.73
CA GLY A 100 -19.14 -11.28 10.12
C GLY A 100 -19.93 -12.47 9.54
N GLY A 101 -19.56 -13.70 9.87
CA GLY A 101 -20.30 -14.91 9.53
C GLY A 101 -20.37 -15.22 8.03
N GLU A 102 -21.42 -15.95 7.64
CA GLU A 102 -21.64 -16.36 6.24
C GLU A 102 -21.86 -15.18 5.29
N LYS A 103 -22.37 -14.05 5.80
CA LYS A 103 -22.50 -12.82 5.01
C LYS A 103 -21.13 -12.31 4.58
N GLU A 104 -20.20 -12.14 5.51
CA GLU A 104 -18.83 -11.71 5.19
C GLU A 104 -18.15 -12.65 4.21
N ARG A 105 -18.25 -13.97 4.46
CA ARG A 105 -17.65 -15.00 3.60
C ARG A 105 -18.17 -14.94 2.18
N ARG A 106 -19.49 -14.72 2.01
CA ARG A 106 -20.12 -14.59 0.68
C ARG A 106 -19.71 -13.30 0.00
N ASP A 107 -19.85 -12.16 0.67
CA ASP A 107 -19.60 -10.83 0.12
C ASP A 107 -18.13 -10.70 -0.33
N LEU A 108 -17.19 -10.97 0.58
CA LEU A 108 -15.76 -10.87 0.29
C LEU A 108 -15.26 -12.00 -0.62
N GLY A 109 -15.85 -13.20 -0.51
CA GLY A 109 -15.55 -14.32 -1.38
C GLY A 109 -15.90 -14.05 -2.84
N ALA A 110 -17.00 -13.35 -3.10
CA ALA A 110 -17.39 -12.94 -4.45
C ALA A 110 -16.38 -11.96 -5.07
N ILE A 111 -15.91 -10.98 -4.29
CA ILE A 111 -14.91 -10.00 -4.74
C ILE A 111 -13.56 -10.70 -4.96
N ARG A 112 -13.17 -11.63 -4.07
CA ARG A 112 -11.89 -12.34 -4.14
C ARG A 112 -11.70 -13.13 -5.43
N LYS A 113 -12.79 -13.61 -6.06
CA LYS A 113 -12.74 -14.34 -7.35
C LYS A 113 -12.11 -13.53 -8.49
N ARG A 114 -12.01 -12.21 -8.36
CA ARG A 114 -11.30 -11.34 -9.32
C ARG A 114 -9.80 -11.66 -9.39
N TRP A 115 -9.19 -12.11 -8.29
CA TRP A 115 -7.77 -12.49 -8.25
C TRP A 115 -7.59 -13.99 -8.46
N LYS A 116 -7.49 -14.41 -9.73
CA LYS A 116 -7.41 -15.83 -10.13
C LYS A 116 -6.13 -16.53 -9.64
N THR A 117 -5.03 -15.79 -9.48
CA THR A 117 -3.72 -16.31 -9.05
C THR A 117 -3.59 -16.42 -7.54
N LEU A 118 -4.55 -15.88 -6.78
CA LEU A 118 -4.43 -15.79 -5.34
C LEU A 118 -4.81 -17.11 -4.69
N HIS A 119 -3.82 -17.80 -4.12
CA HIS A 119 -4.03 -19.08 -3.46
C HIS A 119 -5.09 -19.02 -2.36
N THR A 120 -5.74 -20.16 -2.13
CA THR A 120 -6.64 -20.36 -0.99
C THR A 120 -5.87 -20.11 0.30
N SER A 121 -6.22 -19.01 0.98
CA SER A 121 -5.60 -18.63 2.24
C SER A 121 -6.38 -19.23 3.39
N ASN A 122 -5.68 -19.72 4.42
CA ASN A 122 -6.31 -19.92 5.73
C ASN A 122 -6.57 -18.52 6.33
N PRO A 123 -7.84 -18.10 6.51
CA PRO A 123 -8.15 -16.73 6.93
C PRO A 123 -7.56 -16.35 8.29
N GLU A 124 -7.50 -17.30 9.21
CA GLU A 124 -6.92 -17.10 10.54
C GLU A 124 -5.40 -17.00 10.49
N LYS A 125 -4.76 -17.76 9.59
CA LYS A 125 -3.30 -17.70 9.40
C LYS A 125 -2.87 -16.31 8.96
N GLY A 126 -3.62 -15.65 8.08
CA GLY A 126 -3.35 -14.27 7.66
C GLY A 126 -3.34 -13.29 8.84
N ARG A 127 -4.37 -13.38 9.69
CA ARG A 127 -4.51 -12.54 10.91
C ARG A 127 -3.34 -12.77 11.85
N ARG A 128 -3.04 -14.04 12.15
CA ARG A 128 -1.93 -14.44 13.04
C ARG A 128 -0.56 -14.01 12.52
N GLN A 129 -0.39 -13.93 11.21
CA GLN A 129 0.87 -13.46 10.60
C GLN A 129 0.96 -11.93 10.49
N GLY A 130 -0.10 -11.20 10.86
CA GLY A 130 -0.15 -9.74 10.75
C GLY A 130 -0.27 -9.24 9.31
N ARG A 131 -0.81 -10.06 8.39
CA ARG A 131 -1.03 -9.69 6.98
C ARG A 131 -2.35 -8.95 6.75
N CYS A 132 -3.23 -8.98 7.74
CA CYS A 132 -4.54 -8.35 7.69
C CYS A 132 -4.49 -6.93 8.26
N PRO A 133 -5.23 -5.98 7.67
CA PRO A 133 -5.58 -4.74 8.34
C PRO A 133 -6.18 -4.99 9.74
N LEU A 134 -5.86 -4.12 10.69
CA LEU A 134 -6.60 -4.05 11.95
C LEU A 134 -8.01 -3.51 11.69
N THR A 135 -8.99 -3.98 12.48
CA THR A 135 -10.34 -3.40 12.48
C THR A 135 -10.32 -1.98 13.06
N PRO A 136 -11.33 -1.13 12.78
CA PRO A 136 -11.42 0.19 13.41
C PRO A 136 -11.41 0.12 14.95
N GLU A 137 -12.07 -0.88 15.54
CA GLU A 137 -12.02 -1.12 16.99
C GLU A 137 -10.60 -1.44 17.48
N GLU A 138 -9.89 -2.36 16.82
CA GLU A 138 -8.53 -2.76 17.18
C GLU A 138 -7.57 -1.56 17.12
N VAL A 139 -7.71 -0.69 16.12
CA VAL A 139 -6.91 0.54 16.05
C VAL A 139 -7.28 1.53 17.15
N GLY A 140 -8.57 1.68 17.45
CA GLY A 140 -9.01 2.48 18.59
C GLY A 140 -8.40 2.01 19.90
N LEU A 141 -8.43 0.70 20.17
CA LEU A 141 -7.81 0.08 21.34
C LEU A 141 -6.29 0.29 21.38
N LEU A 142 -5.60 0.18 20.24
CA LEU A 142 -4.18 0.47 20.11
C LEU A 142 -3.89 1.93 20.54
N LEU A 143 -4.63 2.91 20.02
CA LEU A 143 -4.42 4.31 20.34
C LEU A 143 -4.67 4.61 21.83
N ARG A 144 -5.76 4.07 22.39
CA ARG A 144 -6.05 4.20 23.83
C ARG A 144 -4.94 3.59 24.68
N ALA A 145 -4.42 2.42 24.30
CA ALA A 145 -3.33 1.75 25.00
C ALA A 145 -1.98 2.50 24.92
N LEU A 146 -1.75 3.22 23.82
CA LEU A 146 -0.60 4.12 23.64
C LEU A 146 -0.71 5.41 24.46
N GLY A 147 -1.87 5.69 25.07
CA GLY A 147 -2.10 6.83 25.97
C GLY A 147 -2.84 8.00 25.34
N TYR A 148 -3.40 7.86 24.13
CA TYR A 148 -4.21 8.92 23.53
C TYR A 148 -5.56 9.07 24.26
N GLY A 149 -5.84 10.28 24.71
CA GLY A 149 -7.11 10.69 25.34
C GLY A 149 -8.30 10.60 24.37
N SER A 150 -9.51 10.47 24.90
CA SER A 150 -10.74 10.37 24.08
C SER A 150 -11.13 11.73 23.50
N ASP A 151 -10.60 12.80 24.09
CA ASP A 151 -10.68 14.18 23.64
C ASP A 151 -9.84 14.47 22.39
N VAL A 152 -8.91 13.58 22.02
CA VAL A 152 -8.08 13.76 20.82
C VAL A 152 -8.93 13.80 19.56
N HIS A 153 -8.66 14.79 18.71
CA HIS A 153 -9.29 14.90 17.40
C HIS A 153 -8.62 13.94 16.40
N ILE A 154 -9.43 13.09 15.77
CA ILE A 154 -9.01 12.17 14.72
C ILE A 154 -9.58 12.62 13.38
N TYR A 155 -8.70 12.81 12.40
CA TYR A 155 -9.06 12.86 11.00
C TYR A 155 -8.94 11.45 10.41
N ALA A 156 -10.03 10.85 9.95
CA ALA A 156 -10.03 9.55 9.33
C ALA A 156 -9.95 9.66 7.80
N ALA A 157 -8.86 9.13 7.25
CA ALA A 157 -8.62 8.98 5.82
C ALA A 157 -9.00 7.56 5.41
N SER A 158 -10.11 7.41 4.68
CA SER A 158 -10.57 6.11 4.19
C SER A 158 -11.39 6.25 2.92
N GLY A 159 -11.47 5.17 2.16
CA GLY A 159 -12.58 4.93 1.25
C GLY A 159 -13.83 4.45 2.00
N GLU A 160 -14.67 3.69 1.30
CA GLU A 160 -15.87 3.07 1.87
C GLU A 160 -15.50 1.91 2.79
N ILE A 161 -15.71 2.11 4.10
CA ILE A 161 -15.42 1.10 5.12
C ILE A 161 -16.41 -0.06 5.01
N TYR A 162 -15.90 -1.28 4.90
CA TYR A 162 -16.74 -2.48 4.91
C TYR A 162 -17.53 -2.56 6.22
N GLY A 163 -18.85 -2.78 6.12
CA GLY A 163 -19.77 -2.76 7.26
C GLY A 163 -20.14 -1.36 7.77
N GLY A 164 -19.67 -0.30 7.10
CA GLY A 164 -20.14 1.08 7.30
C GLY A 164 -20.08 1.56 8.74
N GLU A 165 -21.17 2.19 9.19
CA GLU A 165 -21.25 2.83 10.52
C GLU A 165 -21.16 1.82 11.65
N GLU A 166 -21.70 0.60 11.51
CA GLU A 166 -21.62 -0.44 12.53
C GLU A 166 -20.17 -0.81 12.85
N THR A 167 -19.33 -0.89 11.81
CA THR A 167 -17.91 -1.21 11.95
C THR A 167 -17.09 -0.03 12.50
N LEU A 168 -17.54 1.21 12.25
CA LEU A 168 -16.90 2.42 12.78
C LEU A 168 -17.34 2.79 14.20
N ALA A 169 -18.51 2.33 14.65
CA ALA A 169 -19.11 2.72 15.92
C ALA A 169 -18.18 2.52 17.13
N PRO A 170 -17.45 1.38 17.29
CA PRO A 170 -16.53 1.21 18.40
C PRO A 170 -15.38 2.23 18.40
N LEU A 171 -14.84 2.57 17.21
CA LEU A 171 -13.79 3.58 17.10
C LEU A 171 -14.30 4.97 17.50
N LYS A 172 -15.50 5.35 17.05
CA LYS A 172 -16.14 6.62 17.41
C LYS A 172 -16.52 6.69 18.89
N ALA A 173 -16.87 5.57 19.51
CA ALA A 173 -17.10 5.51 20.96
C ALA A 173 -15.81 5.76 21.76
N LEU A 174 -14.66 5.27 21.27
CA LEU A 174 -13.36 5.52 21.90
C LEU A 174 -12.84 6.95 21.64
N PHE A 175 -13.18 7.52 20.48
CA PHE A 175 -12.74 8.85 20.03
C PHE A 175 -13.92 9.62 19.40
N PRO A 176 -14.76 10.29 20.21
CA PRO A 176 -15.94 11.01 19.73
C PRO A 176 -15.60 12.19 18.80
N ASN A 177 -14.40 12.77 18.91
CA ASN A 177 -13.92 13.84 18.04
C ASN A 177 -13.40 13.29 16.69
N TYR A 178 -14.27 12.58 15.98
CA TYR A 178 -13.99 11.93 14.70
C TYR A 178 -14.41 12.81 13.52
N HIS A 179 -13.50 13.06 12.59
CA HIS A 179 -13.70 13.92 11.43
C HIS A 179 -13.27 13.21 10.16
N THR A 180 -13.95 13.48 9.04
CA THR A 180 -13.57 13.02 7.70
C THR A 180 -13.47 14.22 6.76
N LYS A 181 -13.01 14.00 5.53
CA LYS A 181 -13.02 15.05 4.49
C LYS A 181 -14.44 15.57 4.23
N GLU A 182 -15.45 14.70 4.30
CA GLU A 182 -16.87 15.02 4.14
C GLU A 182 -17.39 15.83 5.33
N SER A 183 -17.02 15.51 6.57
CA SER A 183 -17.47 16.27 7.74
C SER A 183 -16.79 17.64 7.88
N LEU A 184 -15.66 17.82 7.21
CA LEU A 184 -14.87 19.05 7.25
C LEU A 184 -15.05 19.93 6.01
N SER A 185 -15.84 19.53 5.02
CA SER A 185 -16.03 20.28 3.77
C SER A 185 -17.51 20.40 3.42
N SER A 186 -17.86 21.43 2.64
CA SER A 186 -19.17 21.42 1.98
C SER A 186 -19.18 20.43 0.81
N LYS A 187 -20.37 20.05 0.35
CA LYS A 187 -20.52 19.24 -0.86
C LYS A 187 -19.88 19.94 -2.07
N ASP A 188 -20.11 21.24 -2.22
CA ASP A 188 -19.56 22.05 -3.33
C ASP A 188 -18.03 22.09 -3.34
N GLU A 189 -17.39 22.12 -2.17
CA GLU A 189 -15.93 22.05 -2.07
C GLU A 189 -15.38 20.71 -2.56
N LEU A 190 -16.14 19.61 -2.40
CA LEU A 190 -15.72 18.26 -2.79
C LEU A 190 -16.10 17.91 -4.23
N THR A 191 -17.17 18.47 -4.77
CA THR A 191 -17.68 18.20 -6.12
C THR A 191 -16.59 18.10 -7.21
N PRO A 192 -15.58 19.00 -7.28
CA PRO A 192 -14.54 18.94 -8.32
C PRO A 192 -13.65 17.68 -8.28
N PHE A 193 -13.67 16.95 -7.16
CA PHE A 193 -12.80 15.80 -6.90
C PHE A 193 -13.53 14.46 -6.95
N LEU A 194 -14.87 14.45 -6.88
CA LEU A 194 -15.69 13.23 -6.80
C LEU A 194 -15.56 12.31 -8.01
N ALA A 195 -15.28 12.86 -9.20
CA ALA A 195 -15.14 12.07 -10.43
C ALA A 195 -13.98 11.07 -10.40
N HIS A 196 -13.00 11.26 -9.51
CA HIS A 196 -11.86 10.35 -9.40
C HIS A 196 -11.48 10.10 -7.95
N SER A 197 -11.60 8.86 -7.50
CA SER A 197 -11.20 8.41 -6.17
C SER A 197 -9.76 8.77 -5.81
N SER A 198 -8.85 8.78 -6.80
CA SER A 198 -7.46 9.19 -6.64
C SER A 198 -7.29 10.66 -6.21
N ARG A 199 -8.19 11.56 -6.63
CA ARG A 199 -8.18 12.96 -6.19
C ARG A 199 -8.63 13.10 -4.74
N MET A 200 -9.63 12.32 -4.34
CA MET A 200 -10.08 12.26 -2.95
C MET A 200 -8.99 11.71 -2.03
N ALA A 201 -8.31 10.63 -2.44
CA ALA A 201 -7.16 10.08 -1.72
C ALA A 201 -5.97 11.06 -1.65
N ALA A 202 -5.78 11.91 -2.66
CA ALA A 202 -4.75 12.95 -2.64
C ALA A 202 -5.02 14.05 -1.60
N ILE A 203 -6.30 14.39 -1.36
CA ILE A 203 -6.69 15.29 -0.28
C ILE A 203 -6.38 14.63 1.07
N ASP A 204 -6.80 13.37 1.26
CA ASP A 204 -6.49 12.60 2.46
C ASP A 204 -4.98 12.54 2.72
N PHE A 205 -4.17 12.35 1.67
CA PHE A 205 -2.71 12.34 1.77
C PHE A 205 -2.15 13.64 2.35
N ILE A 206 -2.64 14.79 1.89
CA ILE A 206 -2.18 16.09 2.39
C ILE A 206 -2.52 16.26 3.86
N VAL A 207 -3.75 15.93 4.26
CA VAL A 207 -4.18 16.05 5.66
C VAL A 207 -3.40 15.08 6.55
N CYS A 208 -3.15 13.86 6.07
CA CYS A 208 -2.30 12.90 6.77
C CYS A 208 -0.87 13.40 6.96
N ASP A 209 -0.26 13.99 5.93
CA ASP A 209 1.07 14.60 6.02
C ASP A 209 1.06 15.77 7.02
N GLY A 210 -0.01 16.58 7.05
CA GLY A 210 -0.16 17.75 7.94
C GLY A 210 -0.45 17.46 9.43
N SER A 211 -0.74 16.21 9.78
CA SER A 211 -1.04 15.78 11.15
C SER A 211 0.19 15.70 12.07
N ASP A 212 -0.02 15.73 13.40
CA ASP A 212 1.09 15.59 14.37
C ASP A 212 1.54 14.14 14.50
N ALA A 213 0.59 13.22 14.49
CA ALA A 213 0.83 11.80 14.38
C ALA A 213 -0.03 11.23 13.25
N PHE A 214 0.60 10.45 12.39
CA PHE A 214 -0.07 9.70 11.36
C PHE A 214 -0.13 8.23 11.79
N VAL A 215 -1.30 7.61 11.73
CA VAL A 215 -1.53 6.25 12.21
C VAL A 215 -2.17 5.45 11.08
N THR A 216 -1.80 4.18 10.92
CA THR A 216 -2.43 3.31 9.93
C THR A 216 -2.99 2.05 10.57
N ASN A 217 -4.01 1.45 9.97
CA ASN A 217 -4.48 0.12 10.34
C ASN A 217 -3.76 -1.00 9.56
N ASN A 218 -3.08 -0.63 8.48
CA ASN A 218 -2.34 -1.51 7.57
C ASN A 218 -1.09 -0.79 7.04
N ASN A 219 -0.04 -1.54 6.68
CA ASN A 219 1.22 -0.99 6.16
C ASN A 219 1.27 -0.99 4.62
N GLY A 220 0.27 -0.36 3.99
CA GLY A 220 0.16 -0.26 2.53
C GLY A 220 1.02 0.83 1.89
N ASN A 221 0.86 1.06 0.58
CA ASN A 221 1.67 2.01 -0.19
C ASN A 221 1.58 3.45 0.33
N MET A 222 0.38 3.93 0.64
CA MET A 222 0.19 5.27 1.20
C MET A 222 0.90 5.43 2.56
N ALA A 223 0.85 4.39 3.40
CA ALA A 223 1.55 4.37 4.68
C ALA A 223 3.05 4.54 4.51
N LYS A 224 3.64 3.77 3.58
CA LYS A 224 5.07 3.82 3.26
C LYS A 224 5.48 5.19 2.72
N ILE A 225 4.77 5.72 1.73
CA ILE A 225 5.10 7.02 1.11
C ILE A 225 5.01 8.15 2.14
N LEU A 226 3.96 8.18 2.97
CA LEU A 226 3.82 9.17 4.04
C LEU A 226 4.90 9.02 5.11
N ALA A 227 5.28 7.78 5.47
CA ALA A 227 6.39 7.56 6.40
C ALA A 227 7.70 8.17 5.88
N GLY A 228 8.07 7.93 4.62
CA GLY A 228 9.29 8.53 4.06
C GLY A 228 9.19 10.04 3.93
N ARG A 229 8.04 10.57 3.48
CA ARG A 229 7.81 12.02 3.37
C ARG A 229 7.93 12.72 4.72
N ARG A 230 7.31 12.15 5.76
CA ARG A 230 7.35 12.65 7.14
C ARG A 230 8.71 12.46 7.80
N ARG A 231 9.62 11.65 7.25
CA ARG A 231 11.05 11.62 7.65
C ARG A 231 11.84 12.71 6.92
N TYR A 232 11.56 12.90 5.63
CA TYR A 232 12.30 13.80 4.74
C TYR A 232 12.09 15.30 5.05
N PHE A 233 10.83 15.75 5.21
CA PHE A 233 10.49 17.17 5.40
C PHE A 233 10.55 17.67 6.85
N GLY A 234 11.20 16.92 7.73
CA GLY A 234 11.17 17.16 9.18
C GLY A 234 10.38 16.06 9.86
N HIS A 235 11.09 15.31 10.71
CA HIS A 235 10.59 14.08 11.31
C HIS A 235 9.27 14.31 12.07
N ARG A 236 8.21 13.64 11.61
CA ARG A 236 6.93 13.51 12.31
C ARG A 236 6.55 12.05 12.47
N ARG A 237 5.85 11.73 13.55
CA ARG A 237 5.56 10.36 13.97
C ARG A 237 4.60 9.68 12.98
N THR A 238 4.96 8.48 12.53
CA THR A 238 4.12 7.58 11.73
C THR A 238 4.02 6.23 12.43
N ILE A 239 2.86 5.93 13.01
CA ILE A 239 2.60 4.72 13.80
C ILE A 239 1.95 3.69 12.88
N ARG A 240 2.60 2.54 12.72
CA ARG A 240 2.09 1.39 11.98
C ARG A 240 1.89 0.23 12.96
N PRO A 241 0.90 -0.65 12.83
CA PRO A 241 0.65 -1.66 13.85
C PRO A 241 1.72 -2.77 13.79
N ASN A 242 2.20 -3.25 14.93
CA ASN A 242 2.87 -4.56 15.01
C ASN A 242 1.81 -5.67 14.97
N ALA A 243 1.12 -5.79 13.82
CA ALA A 243 -0.10 -6.58 13.69
C ALA A 243 0.06 -8.04 14.15
N LYS A 244 1.20 -8.66 13.86
CA LYS A 244 1.52 -10.03 14.28
C LYS A 244 1.48 -10.20 15.80
N GLN A 245 2.09 -9.28 16.55
CA GLN A 245 2.09 -9.37 18.02
C GLN A 245 0.79 -8.85 18.64
N LEU A 246 0.21 -7.80 18.06
CA LEU A 246 -1.04 -7.21 18.54
C LEU A 246 -2.24 -8.16 18.41
N TYR A 247 -2.28 -8.99 17.36
CA TYR A 247 -3.34 -9.99 17.15
C TYR A 247 -3.59 -10.84 18.41
N HIS A 248 -2.53 -11.38 19.00
CA HIS A 248 -2.63 -12.20 20.21
C HIS A 248 -3.12 -11.42 21.44
N LEU A 249 -2.85 -10.12 21.50
CA LEU A 249 -3.32 -9.26 22.59
C LEU A 249 -4.80 -8.92 22.44
N PHE A 250 -5.27 -8.65 21.23
CA PHE A 250 -6.68 -8.37 20.96
C PHE A 250 -7.55 -9.59 21.25
N THR A 251 -7.16 -10.78 20.79
CA THR A 251 -7.90 -12.03 21.08
C THR A 251 -7.99 -12.32 22.58
N ASN A 252 -6.95 -11.97 23.35
CA ASN A 252 -6.91 -12.19 24.80
C ASN A 252 -7.39 -10.99 25.63
N ARG A 253 -7.97 -9.95 25.01
CA ARG A 253 -8.35 -8.70 25.70
C ARG A 253 -9.32 -8.92 26.85
N GLY A 254 -10.26 -9.85 26.71
CA GLY A 254 -11.24 -10.21 27.75
C GLY A 254 -10.64 -10.89 28.98
N ASN A 255 -9.44 -11.47 28.85
CA ASN A 255 -8.77 -12.25 29.90
C ASN A 255 -7.74 -11.42 30.70
N MET A 256 -7.72 -10.09 30.54
CA MET A 256 -6.77 -9.23 31.23
C MET A 256 -7.35 -7.85 31.57
N SER A 257 -6.80 -7.23 32.62
CA SER A 257 -7.11 -5.83 32.97
C SER A 257 -6.59 -4.86 31.92
N TRP A 258 -7.16 -3.65 31.90
CA TRP A 258 -6.74 -2.57 31.00
C TRP A 258 -5.26 -2.20 31.18
N ASP A 259 -4.78 -2.13 32.42
CA ASP A 259 -3.38 -1.78 32.70
C ASP A 259 -2.41 -2.82 32.15
N LYS A 260 -2.76 -4.11 32.30
CA LYS A 260 -1.98 -5.21 31.74
C LYS A 260 -2.00 -5.17 30.21
N PHE A 261 -3.17 -5.02 29.61
CA PHE A 261 -3.32 -4.90 28.15
C PHE A 261 -2.50 -3.73 27.60
N SER A 262 -2.68 -2.54 28.16
CA SER A 262 -2.02 -1.33 27.67
C SER A 262 -0.49 -1.39 27.82
N SER A 263 0.00 -1.96 28.93
CA SER A 263 1.43 -2.21 29.14
C SER A 263 2.00 -3.17 28.10
N GLN A 264 1.31 -4.27 27.81
CA GLN A 264 1.72 -5.23 26.79
C GLN A 264 1.70 -4.63 25.38
N VAL A 265 0.66 -3.87 25.02
CA VAL A 265 0.58 -3.14 23.75
C VAL A 265 1.77 -2.20 23.59
N ARG A 266 2.07 -1.36 24.61
CA ARG A 266 3.24 -0.46 24.56
C ARG A 266 4.56 -1.22 24.41
N LYS A 267 4.68 -2.42 25.00
CA LYS A 267 5.88 -3.27 24.87
C LYS A 267 6.05 -3.79 23.44
N VAL A 268 5.00 -4.37 22.85
CA VAL A 268 5.08 -4.98 21.52
C VAL A 268 5.14 -3.93 20.40
N GLN A 269 4.65 -2.73 20.66
CA GLN A 269 4.61 -1.65 19.67
C GLN A 269 5.94 -0.87 19.55
N LYS A 270 6.94 -1.15 20.40
CA LYS A 270 8.30 -0.59 20.26
C LYS A 270 8.89 -0.95 18.89
N GLY A 271 9.49 0.03 18.20
CA GLY A 271 10.01 -0.15 16.84
C GLY A 271 8.95 -0.09 15.73
N PHE A 272 7.72 0.31 16.07
CA PHE A 272 6.62 0.56 15.14
C PHE A 272 5.96 1.93 15.39
N MET A 273 6.67 2.79 16.12
CA MET A 273 6.24 4.14 16.50
C MET A 273 6.77 5.22 15.55
N GLY A 274 7.40 4.82 14.45
CA GLY A 274 7.92 5.71 13.43
C GLY A 274 9.23 6.38 13.85
N ASP A 275 10.04 5.77 14.70
CA ASP A 275 11.25 6.41 15.23
C ASP A 275 12.23 6.80 14.09
N PRO A 276 13.01 7.89 14.21
CA PRO A 276 13.89 8.38 13.13
C PRO A 276 14.82 7.32 12.55
N MET A 277 15.33 6.43 13.40
CA MET A 277 16.23 5.33 13.05
C MET A 277 15.60 3.96 13.34
N GLU A 278 14.28 3.83 13.14
CA GLU A 278 13.54 2.57 13.33
C GLU A 278 14.13 1.41 12.51
N VAL A 279 14.65 1.71 11.31
CA VAL A 279 15.30 0.74 10.43
C VAL A 279 16.72 1.22 10.12
N LYS A 280 17.68 0.28 10.12
CA LYS A 280 19.07 0.58 9.78
C LYS A 280 19.17 1.10 8.34
N PRO A 281 19.99 2.12 8.05
CA PRO A 281 20.24 2.58 6.68
C PRO A 281 20.59 1.42 5.76
N GLY A 282 20.01 1.41 4.56
CA GLY A 282 20.18 0.33 3.57
C GLY A 282 19.26 -0.88 3.78
N ARG A 283 18.53 -0.96 4.91
CA ARG A 283 17.43 -1.92 5.10
C ARG A 283 16.08 -1.22 4.92
N GLY A 284 15.09 -1.99 4.45
CA GLY A 284 13.73 -1.50 4.24
C GLY A 284 13.52 -0.80 2.90
N GLU A 285 12.26 -0.48 2.60
CA GLU A 285 11.87 0.12 1.33
C GLU A 285 12.19 1.62 1.27
N PHE A 286 12.81 2.07 0.17
CA PHE A 286 13.19 3.48 -0.04
C PHE A 286 12.06 4.47 0.27
N HIS A 287 10.83 4.16 -0.16
CA HIS A 287 9.69 5.06 0.00
C HIS A 287 9.30 5.28 1.47
N ALA A 288 9.56 4.31 2.35
CA ALA A 288 9.31 4.41 3.79
C ALA A 288 10.54 4.87 4.58
N TYR A 289 11.73 4.48 4.14
CA TYR A 289 13.01 4.73 4.81
C TYR A 289 14.02 5.37 3.84
N PRO A 290 13.84 6.65 3.49
CA PRO A 290 14.67 7.36 2.53
C PRO A 290 16.01 7.80 3.16
N ALA A 291 16.79 6.88 3.73
CA ALA A 291 17.99 7.20 4.51
C ALA A 291 19.00 8.04 3.73
N ALA A 292 19.20 7.73 2.44
CA ALA A 292 20.08 8.50 1.54
C ALA A 292 19.62 9.94 1.30
N CYS A 293 18.37 10.28 1.67
CA CYS A 293 17.78 11.61 1.53
C CYS A 293 17.94 12.47 2.78
N ILE A 294 18.36 11.89 3.91
CA ILE A 294 18.44 12.56 5.20
C ILE A 294 19.91 12.92 5.44
N CYS A 295 20.20 14.20 5.65
CA CYS A 295 21.57 14.64 5.95
C CYS A 295 22.04 14.03 7.28
N GLU A 296 23.22 13.46 7.27
CA GLU A 296 23.91 13.10 8.50
C GLU A 296 24.27 14.38 9.24
N LYS A 297 24.10 14.38 10.57
CA LYS A 297 24.73 15.42 11.38
C LYS A 297 26.23 15.19 11.29
N THR A 298 26.97 16.20 10.87
CA THR A 298 28.42 16.22 11.06
C THR A 298 28.68 16.21 12.55
N ASP A 299 29.23 15.11 13.07
CA ASP A 299 29.77 15.11 14.42
C ASP A 299 30.90 16.16 14.47
N GLU A 300 30.66 17.33 15.06
CA GLU A 300 31.71 18.34 15.28
C GLU A 300 32.85 17.83 16.18
N ASN A 301 32.72 16.61 16.74
CA ASN A 301 33.72 15.95 17.58
C ASN A 301 34.50 14.81 16.91
N LYS A 302 34.40 14.64 15.59
CA LYS A 302 35.41 13.86 14.86
C LYS A 302 36.52 14.79 14.43
N SER A 303 37.48 15.00 15.33
CA SER A 303 38.79 15.51 14.99
C SER A 303 39.32 14.74 13.78
N SER A 304 39.49 15.46 12.67
CA SER A 304 40.11 14.96 11.46
C SER A 304 41.43 14.25 11.78
N PRO A 305 41.69 13.02 11.33
CA PRO A 305 43.04 12.54 11.30
C PRO A 305 43.77 13.33 10.21
N GLY A 306 44.65 14.23 10.65
CA GLY A 306 45.83 14.73 9.95
C GLY A 306 45.67 15.14 8.50
N SER A 307 45.79 16.44 8.24
CA SER A 307 46.27 16.93 6.94
C SER A 307 47.57 16.22 6.58
N ASN A 308 47.53 15.29 5.63
CA ASN A 308 48.75 14.89 4.94
C ASN A 308 49.10 16.03 3.99
N GLN A 309 50.14 16.78 4.38
CA GLN A 309 50.85 17.71 3.52
C GLN A 309 51.15 17.01 2.18
N GLU A 310 50.67 17.61 1.09
CA GLU A 310 51.11 17.27 -0.26
C GLU A 310 52.61 17.53 -0.38
N ILE A 311 53.41 16.47 -0.38
CA ILE A 311 54.76 16.52 -0.94
C ILE A 311 54.59 16.37 -2.45
N VAL A 312 54.64 17.50 -3.14
CA VAL A 312 54.72 17.59 -4.59
C VAL A 312 56.03 16.95 -5.03
N ASN A 313 55.96 15.75 -5.62
CA ASN A 313 57.02 15.24 -6.48
C ASN A 313 56.48 15.05 -7.90
N ARG A 314 57.02 15.89 -8.79
CA ARG A 314 56.88 15.83 -10.24
C ARG A 314 57.36 14.48 -10.76
N THR A 315 56.44 13.66 -11.26
CA THR A 315 56.60 12.85 -12.49
C THR A 315 55.22 12.34 -12.89
N GLY A 316 54.74 12.75 -14.06
CA GLY A 316 53.47 12.31 -14.60
C GLY A 316 53.54 10.85 -15.06
N ILE A 317 52.58 10.04 -14.59
CA ILE A 317 51.94 8.90 -15.26
C ILE A 317 50.66 8.63 -14.46
N ARG A 318 49.48 8.79 -15.08
CA ARG A 318 48.21 8.37 -14.48
C ARG A 318 48.07 6.86 -14.65
N LYS A 319 48.14 6.10 -13.56
CA LYS A 319 47.79 4.68 -13.50
C LYS A 319 46.44 4.57 -12.79
N ALA A 320 45.46 3.92 -13.44
CA ALA A 320 44.15 3.64 -12.87
C ALA A 320 44.31 2.82 -11.58
N ILE A 321 43.70 3.28 -10.48
CA ILE A 321 43.61 2.54 -9.22
C ILE A 321 42.17 2.05 -9.08
N GLY A 322 42.07 0.75 -8.78
CA GLY A 322 40.91 -0.10 -8.99
C GLY A 322 39.69 0.16 -8.12
N GLU A 323 38.61 -0.49 -8.54
CA GLU A 323 37.31 -0.55 -7.90
C GLU A 323 37.43 -0.98 -6.43
N PRO A 324 36.83 -0.25 -5.47
CA PRO A 324 36.66 -0.78 -4.13
C PRO A 324 35.59 -1.87 -4.15
N ALA A 325 35.96 -3.05 -3.63
CA ALA A 325 35.11 -4.22 -3.52
C ALA A 325 33.83 -3.90 -2.72
N TYR A 326 32.68 -4.18 -3.33
CA TYR A 326 31.37 -4.05 -2.70
C TYR A 326 31.14 -5.20 -1.71
N PRO A 327 30.70 -4.93 -0.47
CA PRO A 327 30.23 -5.98 0.42
C PRO A 327 28.89 -6.54 -0.10
N VAL A 328 28.87 -7.86 -0.33
CA VAL A 328 27.67 -8.63 -0.64
C VAL A 328 26.84 -8.78 0.63
N TYR A 329 25.62 -8.25 0.63
CA TYR A 329 24.65 -8.45 1.72
C TYR A 329 23.49 -9.31 1.24
N THR A 330 23.25 -10.41 1.96
CA THR A 330 22.15 -11.35 1.74
C THR A 330 20.86 -10.83 2.40
N ASP A 331 19.77 -10.86 1.64
CA ASP A 331 18.45 -10.31 1.97
C ASP A 331 17.50 -11.41 2.50
N GLU A 332 17.89 -12.17 3.54
CA GLU A 332 17.04 -13.27 4.03
C GLU A 332 15.98 -12.89 5.08
N GLU A 333 15.87 -11.62 5.51
CA GLU A 333 14.87 -11.27 6.53
C GLU A 333 14.11 -9.97 6.23
N ALA A 334 13.43 -9.93 5.08
CA ALA A 334 12.32 -9.00 4.87
C ALA A 334 11.24 -9.51 3.89
N ASP A 335 11.43 -10.67 3.26
CA ASP A 335 10.54 -11.16 2.22
C ASP A 335 9.51 -12.15 2.79
N GLY A 336 8.46 -11.58 3.38
CA GLY A 336 7.29 -12.30 3.86
C GLY A 336 6.13 -12.29 2.87
N SER A 337 6.37 -11.99 1.58
CA SER A 337 5.40 -12.14 0.50
C SER A 337 6.10 -11.80 -0.82
N ASP A 338 6.52 -12.84 -1.55
CA ASP A 338 6.65 -12.92 -3.01
C ASP A 338 7.79 -13.91 -3.38
N THR A 339 7.61 -15.19 -3.05
CA THR A 339 8.33 -16.27 -3.74
C THR A 339 7.35 -16.89 -4.73
N GLU A 340 7.36 -16.41 -5.98
CA GLU A 340 6.87 -17.19 -7.11
C GLU A 340 8.08 -17.92 -7.71
N ASP A 341 8.09 -19.24 -7.54
CA ASP A 341 9.01 -20.13 -8.25
C ASP A 341 8.58 -20.22 -9.73
N ASP A 342 9.49 -19.89 -10.63
CA ASP A 342 9.36 -20.05 -12.08
C ASP A 342 9.94 -21.43 -12.48
N PRO A 343 9.16 -22.37 -13.05
CA PRO A 343 9.74 -23.59 -13.58
C PRO A 343 10.09 -23.39 -15.06
N THR A 344 11.38 -23.28 -15.35
CA THR A 344 11.90 -23.56 -16.69
C THR A 344 12.41 -25.01 -16.75
N GLY A 345 11.70 -25.83 -17.52
CA GLY A 345 12.17 -26.87 -18.43
C GLY A 345 13.22 -27.89 -17.96
N THR A 346 12.79 -29.15 -17.90
CA THR A 346 13.58 -30.28 -18.41
C THR A 346 12.66 -31.13 -19.27
N GLY A 347 12.99 -31.26 -20.55
CA GLY A 347 12.29 -32.13 -21.48
C GLY A 347 12.77 -33.57 -21.35
N GLU A 348 11.86 -34.51 -21.54
CA GLU A 348 12.14 -35.83 -22.09
C GLU A 348 11.02 -36.14 -23.09
N GLU A 349 11.43 -36.44 -24.32
CA GLU A 349 10.59 -37.01 -25.37
C GLU A 349 10.24 -38.46 -25.00
N GLU A 350 9.00 -38.88 -25.23
CA GLU A 350 8.74 -40.24 -25.67
C GLU A 350 7.41 -40.36 -26.43
N MET A 351 7.41 -41.30 -27.37
CA MET A 351 6.56 -41.42 -28.57
C MET A 351 5.18 -42.05 -28.33
N ILE A 352 4.21 -41.58 -29.13
CA ILE A 352 3.19 -42.30 -29.93
C ILE A 352 2.76 -43.71 -29.46
N THR A 353 1.44 -43.90 -29.24
CA THR A 353 0.62 -44.92 -29.96
C THR A 353 -0.88 -44.60 -29.87
N GLU A 354 -1.56 -44.81 -31.00
CA GLU A 354 -3.00 -44.79 -31.23
C GLU A 354 -3.74 -45.89 -30.44
N GLU A 355 -5.02 -45.67 -30.12
CA GLU A 355 -6.16 -46.56 -30.45
C GLU A 355 -7.45 -46.09 -29.73
N ASP A 356 -8.44 -45.71 -30.55
CA ASP A 356 -9.88 -45.85 -30.27
C ASP A 356 -10.27 -47.28 -30.73
N PRO A 357 -11.31 -47.97 -30.16
CA PRO A 357 -12.68 -47.61 -30.57
C PRO A 357 -13.85 -47.97 -29.61
N ALA A 358 -14.97 -47.29 -29.91
CA ALA A 358 -16.34 -47.80 -30.08
C ALA A 358 -17.25 -48.22 -28.90
N ALA A 359 -18.37 -47.46 -28.85
CA ALA A 359 -19.77 -47.89 -29.01
C ALA A 359 -20.59 -48.43 -27.81
N GLY A 360 -21.80 -47.86 -27.71
CA GLY A 360 -22.92 -48.31 -26.88
C GLY A 360 -24.05 -47.29 -26.88
N GLU A 361 -24.84 -47.27 -27.97
CA GLU A 361 -26.10 -46.53 -28.10
C GLU A 361 -27.20 -47.14 -27.21
N GLU A 362 -28.10 -46.31 -26.67
CA GLU A 362 -29.56 -46.55 -26.77
C GLU A 362 -30.33 -45.24 -26.53
N MET A 363 -31.45 -45.12 -27.25
CA MET A 363 -32.15 -43.90 -27.67
C MET A 363 -33.65 -44.08 -27.43
N VAL A 364 -34.36 -43.09 -26.86
CA VAL A 364 -35.83 -42.88 -26.96
C VAL A 364 -36.08 -41.38 -26.63
N THR A 365 -36.25 -40.43 -27.58
CA THR A 365 -37.49 -39.91 -28.25
C THR A 365 -38.62 -39.59 -27.26
N GLU A 366 -39.42 -38.51 -27.28
CA GLU A 366 -39.83 -37.38 -28.17
C GLU A 366 -40.69 -36.47 -27.21
N ASP A 367 -40.83 -35.14 -27.30
CA ASP A 367 -41.55 -34.35 -28.32
C ASP A 367 -41.42 -32.82 -28.01
N ASP A 368 -41.31 -32.02 -29.09
CA ASP A 368 -41.55 -30.56 -29.23
C ASP A 368 -43.05 -30.36 -29.69
N PRO A 369 -43.67 -29.20 -30.06
CA PRO A 369 -43.05 -27.97 -30.57
C PRO A 369 -43.68 -26.58 -30.25
N THR A 370 -42.83 -25.60 -30.57
CA THR A 370 -43.01 -24.19 -30.98
C THR A 370 -44.39 -23.68 -31.45
N ALA A 371 -44.67 -22.39 -31.18
CA ALA A 371 -45.19 -21.45 -32.18
C ALA A 371 -44.96 -19.98 -31.78
N THR A 372 -44.43 -19.22 -32.74
CA THR A 372 -44.27 -17.76 -32.82
C THR A 372 -45.48 -17.11 -33.51
N GLU A 373 -45.88 -15.89 -33.11
CA GLU A 373 -46.52 -14.92 -34.02
C GLU A 373 -46.39 -13.47 -33.49
N GLU A 374 -46.54 -12.50 -34.40
CA GLU A 374 -45.92 -11.18 -34.43
C GLU A 374 -47.00 -10.06 -34.59
N VAL A 375 -46.75 -8.88 -34.00
CA VAL A 375 -47.20 -7.47 -34.29
C VAL A 375 -48.68 -7.00 -34.14
N ILE A 376 -48.93 -5.94 -33.32
CA ILE A 376 -49.34 -4.53 -33.68
C ILE A 376 -49.86 -3.72 -32.45
N ASP A 377 -49.22 -2.56 -32.22
CA ASP A 377 -49.55 -1.26 -31.58
C ASP A 377 -50.69 -1.06 -30.54
N THR A 378 -50.37 -0.41 -29.40
CA THR A 378 -50.63 1.03 -29.16
C THR A 378 -50.12 1.52 -27.78
N GLU A 379 -49.87 2.83 -27.73
CA GLU A 379 -49.10 3.67 -26.80
C GLU A 379 -49.57 3.73 -25.32
N ALA A 380 -48.62 3.91 -24.39
CA ALA A 380 -48.68 4.92 -23.31
C ALA A 380 -47.33 5.01 -22.54
N GLU A 381 -46.89 6.26 -22.32
CA GLU A 381 -45.62 6.71 -21.72
C GLU A 381 -45.49 6.45 -20.20
N ALA A 382 -44.26 6.21 -19.71
CA ALA A 382 -43.67 6.83 -18.50
C ALA A 382 -42.21 6.38 -18.28
N ASP A 383 -41.35 7.36 -17.98
CA ASP A 383 -39.88 7.37 -17.94
C ASP A 383 -39.17 6.36 -17.02
N ASP A 384 -38.04 5.82 -17.53
CA ASP A 384 -36.97 5.11 -16.81
C ASP A 384 -35.65 5.89 -17.02
N ASP A 385 -34.91 6.16 -15.94
CA ASP A 385 -33.45 6.39 -16.02
C ASP A 385 -32.77 5.70 -14.84
N SER A 386 -32.36 4.45 -15.11
CA SER A 386 -31.49 3.65 -14.26
C SER A 386 -30.15 3.40 -14.97
N SER A 387 -29.26 4.40 -14.96
CA SER A 387 -27.89 4.23 -15.46
C SER A 387 -26.98 3.49 -14.46
N VAL A 388 -26.85 2.18 -14.68
CA VAL A 388 -25.84 1.31 -14.07
C VAL A 388 -24.44 1.74 -14.54
N ARG A 389 -23.61 2.23 -13.62
CA ARG A 389 -22.22 2.66 -13.90
C ARG A 389 -21.27 1.45 -14.03
N GLN A 390 -20.61 1.34 -15.17
CA GLN A 390 -19.41 0.52 -15.38
C GLN A 390 -18.19 1.20 -14.72
N GLU A 391 -17.82 0.78 -13.51
CA GLU A 391 -16.53 1.14 -12.86
C GLU A 391 -15.58 -0.07 -12.73
N GLY A 392 -15.74 -1.06 -13.62
CA GLY A 392 -15.03 -2.34 -13.50
C GLY A 392 -13.64 -2.44 -14.12
N SER A 393 -13.22 -1.54 -15.02
CA SER A 393 -12.06 -1.79 -15.89
C SER A 393 -10.75 -1.10 -15.51
N GLU A 394 -10.73 -0.09 -14.63
CA GLU A 394 -9.48 0.62 -14.27
C GLU A 394 -8.75 0.04 -13.04
N LEU A 395 -9.39 -0.85 -12.27
CA LEU A 395 -8.78 -1.47 -11.08
C LEU A 395 -8.03 -2.78 -11.38
N GLU A 396 -8.25 -3.41 -12.54
CA GLU A 396 -7.52 -4.62 -12.95
C GLU A 396 -6.05 -4.32 -13.30
N GLU A 397 -5.69 -3.10 -13.70
CA GLU A 397 -4.31 -2.85 -14.13
C GLU A 397 -3.34 -2.49 -12.99
N ILE A 398 -3.85 -2.17 -11.78
CA ILE A 398 -3.04 -1.66 -10.65
C ILE A 398 -2.74 -2.72 -9.57
N LEU A 399 -3.54 -3.80 -9.49
CA LEU A 399 -3.47 -4.77 -8.38
C LEU A 399 -3.41 -6.25 -8.80
N SER A 400 -3.39 -6.56 -10.09
CA SER A 400 -3.04 -7.90 -10.57
C SER A 400 -1.81 -7.81 -11.46
N ASP A 401 -0.64 -7.73 -10.84
CA ASP A 401 0.61 -8.39 -11.25
C ASP A 401 1.83 -7.90 -10.45
#